data_AF-A0A524LMA3-F1
#
_entry.id   AF-A0A524LMA3-F1
#
_cell.length_a   1.000
_cell.length_b   1.000
_cell.length_c   1.000
_cell.angle_alpha   90.00
_cell.angle_beta   90.00
_cell.angle_gamma   90.00
#
_symmetry.space_group_name_H-M   'P 1'
#
loop_
_entity.id
_entity.type
_entity.pdbx_description
1 polymer ?
#
loop_
_entity_poly.entity_id
_entity_poly.type
_entity_poly.pdbx_seq_one_letter_code
_entity_poly.pdbx_strand_id
1 'polypeptide(L)'
;MPVAMLLIDWDSKIGAVLKSKVPADFADYYREDLNTEIMRIFTSHAMGDATAGFSSLSIRIGGEEYSVASYYTGIVREEEQYCVSLLLTPSEDPKMYEAAITSVVTPLTTAVVALTDAELQDELDNTYRRIIRLAGMTDESRLARLFSDEVSRAVFPKLWKGGISKEELEEWLKMVTGLPSVSVDSIIAPFEELGLVKTEWVDEIGRTCVFMIKDLEVFRAPPLVAMEAASGVLDPELAAEYKTEVLEFLTEWQKTPEDTVSVAQVLADPDCYDTLSELRRRPANISELEATLGIPPKELKEAIQTLKKFRVVSEKRRKGPSGEFDKWLFLLNDIRVRLFFPEYFLQTLVTDLEKTPDDIKAMEMVHQHLRLLRDNFPR
;
A
#
# COMPACT_ATOMS: atom_id res chain seq x y z
N MET A 1 -13.88 10.85 -4.68
CA MET A 1 -13.63 9.52 -5.24
C MET A 1 -13.57 9.68 -6.74
N PRO A 2 -12.67 8.94 -7.43
CA PRO A 2 -12.57 9.01 -8.87
C PRO A 2 -13.94 8.81 -9.53
N VAL A 3 -14.15 9.51 -10.63
CA VAL A 3 -15.39 9.47 -11.43
C VAL A 3 -15.34 8.33 -12.42
N ALA A 4 -14.17 8.09 -13.01
CA ALA A 4 -13.95 7.00 -13.96
C ALA A 4 -12.49 6.58 -14.03
N MET A 5 -12.26 5.39 -14.58
CA MET A 5 -10.95 4.89 -15.02
C MET A 5 -11.00 4.60 -16.51
N LEU A 6 -9.92 4.94 -17.21
CA LEU A 6 -9.72 4.72 -18.63
C LEU A 6 -8.48 3.85 -18.84
N LEU A 7 -8.62 2.81 -19.65
CA LEU A 7 -7.51 2.07 -20.21
C LEU A 7 -7.35 2.48 -21.67
N ILE A 8 -6.23 3.14 -21.97
CA ILE A 8 -5.92 3.70 -23.28
C ILE A 8 -4.77 2.88 -23.87
N ASP A 9 -4.88 2.53 -25.15
CA ASP A 9 -3.91 1.79 -25.95
C ASP A 9 -3.38 2.67 -27.09
N TRP A 10 -2.17 2.39 -27.58
CA TRP A 10 -1.60 3.07 -28.73
C TRP A 10 -1.69 2.20 -29.99
N ASP A 11 -2.53 2.64 -30.93
CA ASP A 11 -2.59 2.07 -32.27
C ASP A 11 -1.66 2.84 -33.23
N SER A 12 -0.79 2.11 -33.93
CA SER A 12 0.19 2.69 -34.88
C SER A 12 -0.41 3.49 -36.05
N LYS A 13 -1.70 3.31 -36.37
CA LYS A 13 -2.39 3.98 -37.48
C LYS A 13 -3.30 5.11 -37.01
N ILE A 14 -3.94 4.94 -35.85
CA ILE A 14 -5.00 5.84 -35.36
C ILE A 14 -4.50 6.73 -34.21
N GLY A 15 -3.45 6.32 -33.49
CA GLY A 15 -2.95 7.00 -32.29
C GLY A 15 -3.55 6.39 -31.03
N ALA A 16 -3.81 7.21 -30.01
CA ALA A 16 -4.38 6.75 -28.74
C ALA A 16 -5.86 6.34 -28.90
N VAL A 17 -6.19 5.12 -28.49
CA VAL A 17 -7.53 4.53 -28.60
C VAL A 17 -7.99 4.10 -27.21
N LEU A 18 -9.27 4.35 -26.91
CA LEU A 18 -9.88 3.81 -25.69
C LEU A 18 -10.06 2.30 -25.83
N LYS A 19 -9.38 1.51 -25.00
CA LYS A 19 -9.54 0.06 -24.96
C LYS A 19 -10.73 -0.33 -24.09
N SER A 20 -10.82 0.26 -22.90
CA SER A 20 -11.98 0.07 -22.00
C SER A 20 -12.06 1.20 -20.94
N LYS A 21 -13.20 1.30 -20.26
CA LYS A 21 -13.50 2.28 -19.21
C LYS A 21 -14.35 1.70 -18.09
N VAL A 22 -14.22 2.29 -16.90
CA VAL A 22 -15.02 2.01 -15.72
C VAL A 22 -15.57 3.33 -15.18
N PRO A 23 -16.89 3.50 -14.98
CA PRO A 23 -17.95 2.57 -15.38
C PRO A 23 -18.08 2.47 -16.91
N ALA A 24 -18.60 1.35 -17.40
CA ALA A 24 -18.65 1.02 -18.83
C ALA A 24 -19.50 1.99 -19.68
N ASP A 25 -20.42 2.74 -19.06
CA ASP A 25 -21.28 3.74 -19.71
C ASP A 25 -20.72 5.18 -19.62
N PHE A 26 -19.57 5.38 -18.95
CA PHE A 26 -19.01 6.70 -18.70
C PHE A 26 -18.84 7.52 -19.99
N ALA A 27 -19.40 8.73 -20.03
CA ALA A 27 -19.28 9.65 -21.15
C ALA A 27 -19.71 9.09 -22.53
N ASP A 28 -20.61 8.10 -22.58
CA ASP A 28 -21.14 7.58 -23.85
C ASP A 28 -21.88 8.62 -24.68
N TYR A 29 -22.47 9.63 -24.03
CA TYR A 29 -23.09 10.77 -24.71
C TYR A 29 -22.07 11.79 -25.24
N TYR A 30 -20.84 11.78 -24.71
CA TYR A 30 -19.76 12.74 -25.01
C TYR A 30 -18.54 12.04 -25.63
N ARG A 31 -18.75 11.06 -26.51
CA ARG A 31 -17.68 10.23 -27.09
C ARG A 31 -16.63 11.03 -27.87
N GLU A 32 -17.03 12.06 -28.60
CA GLU A 32 -16.09 12.89 -29.36
C GLU A 32 -15.16 13.68 -28.43
N ASP A 33 -15.71 14.27 -27.36
CA ASP A 33 -14.93 14.95 -26.31
C ASP A 33 -13.97 13.95 -25.64
N LEU A 34 -14.46 12.77 -25.26
CA LEU A 34 -13.65 11.73 -24.62
C LEU A 34 -12.49 11.29 -25.52
N ASN A 35 -12.73 11.04 -26.80
CA ASN A 35 -11.67 10.65 -27.75
C ASN A 35 -10.62 11.76 -27.90
N THR A 36 -11.05 13.02 -27.92
CA THR A 36 -10.15 14.19 -28.00
C THR A 36 -9.27 14.28 -26.75
N GLU A 37 -9.85 14.13 -25.57
CA GLU A 37 -9.08 14.22 -24.32
C GLU A 37 -8.21 12.99 -24.08
N ILE A 38 -8.57 11.80 -24.59
CA ILE A 38 -7.70 10.62 -24.55
C ILE A 38 -6.40 10.85 -25.32
N MET A 39 -6.50 11.44 -26.52
CA MET A 39 -5.32 11.83 -27.29
C MET A 39 -4.47 12.83 -26.51
N ARG A 40 -5.10 13.79 -25.82
CA ARG A 40 -4.40 14.77 -24.99
C ARG A 40 -3.70 14.14 -23.78
N ILE A 41 -4.36 13.24 -23.06
CA ILE A 41 -3.78 12.49 -21.94
C ILE A 41 -2.55 11.73 -22.43
N PHE A 42 -2.68 10.96 -23.50
CA PHE A 42 -1.56 10.16 -24.01
C PHE A 42 -0.40 11.05 -24.48
N THR A 43 -0.70 12.12 -25.23
CA THR A 43 0.31 13.05 -25.74
C THR A 43 1.05 13.75 -24.59
N SER A 44 0.39 14.01 -23.46
CA SER A 44 1.03 14.63 -22.29
C SER A 44 2.18 13.81 -21.72
N HIS A 45 2.13 12.48 -21.84
CA HIS A 45 3.23 11.58 -21.51
C HIS A 45 4.29 11.52 -22.62
N ALA A 46 3.85 11.52 -23.87
CA ALA A 46 4.72 11.42 -25.04
C ALA A 46 5.54 12.69 -25.34
N MET A 47 5.18 13.86 -24.78
CA MET A 47 5.92 15.11 -24.97
C MET A 47 7.27 15.19 -24.22
N GLY A 48 7.62 14.18 -23.40
CA GLY A 48 8.93 14.04 -22.74
C GLY A 48 9.86 13.00 -23.39
N ASP A 49 10.70 12.34 -22.61
CA ASP A 49 11.58 11.24 -23.08
C ASP A 49 10.81 9.93 -23.44
N ALA A 50 9.47 9.99 -23.42
CA ALA A 50 8.56 8.86 -23.62
C ALA A 50 8.88 7.64 -22.73
N THR A 51 9.45 7.90 -21.55
CA THR A 51 9.70 6.93 -20.50
C THR A 51 8.40 6.60 -19.76
N ALA A 52 8.34 5.40 -19.18
CA ALA A 52 7.25 5.05 -18.27
C ALA A 52 7.17 6.06 -17.11
N GLY A 53 5.96 6.44 -16.71
CA GLY A 53 5.83 7.39 -15.62
C GLY A 53 4.41 7.87 -15.35
N PHE A 54 4.28 8.51 -14.18
CA PHE A 54 3.06 9.16 -13.75
C PHE A 54 3.01 10.61 -14.25
N SER A 55 1.81 11.06 -14.64
CA SER A 55 1.54 12.46 -14.96
C SER A 55 0.15 12.87 -14.48
N SER A 56 -0.01 14.17 -14.27
CA SER A 56 -1.29 14.78 -13.92
C SER A 56 -1.62 15.93 -14.85
N LEU A 57 -2.87 16.04 -15.26
CA LEU A 57 -3.36 17.12 -16.11
C LEU A 57 -4.83 17.41 -15.83
N SER A 58 -5.37 18.49 -16.40
CA SER A 58 -6.80 18.78 -16.35
C SER A 58 -7.41 18.68 -17.75
N ILE A 59 -8.53 17.97 -17.85
CA ILE A 59 -9.28 17.75 -19.09
C ILE A 59 -10.73 18.22 -18.96
N ARG A 60 -11.44 18.29 -20.08
CA ARG A 60 -12.86 18.65 -20.08
C ARG A 60 -13.67 17.71 -20.97
N ILE A 61 -14.71 17.09 -20.39
CA ILE A 61 -15.60 16.17 -21.11
C ILE A 61 -17.05 16.61 -20.84
N GLY A 62 -17.85 16.82 -21.89
CA GLY A 62 -19.26 17.19 -21.73
C GLY A 62 -19.47 18.52 -21.01
N GLY A 63 -18.48 19.41 -21.04
CA GLY A 63 -18.51 20.68 -20.34
C GLY A 63 -18.07 20.63 -18.88
N GLU A 64 -17.83 19.46 -18.30
CA GLU A 64 -17.29 19.26 -16.95
C GLU A 64 -15.77 19.14 -16.95
N GLU A 65 -15.12 19.71 -15.94
CA GLU A 65 -13.67 19.66 -15.76
C GLU A 65 -13.27 18.51 -14.84
N TYR A 66 -12.24 17.76 -15.23
CA TYR A 66 -11.70 16.65 -14.47
C TYR A 66 -10.20 16.82 -14.28
N SER A 67 -9.73 16.55 -13.07
CA SER A 67 -8.31 16.31 -12.82
C SER A 67 -7.98 14.88 -13.22
N VAL A 68 -6.82 14.65 -13.82
CA VAL A 68 -6.40 13.34 -14.32
C VAL A 68 -5.18 12.88 -13.53
N ALA A 69 -5.22 11.65 -13.03
CA ALA A 69 -4.07 10.91 -12.52
C ALA A 69 -3.77 9.79 -13.51
N SER A 70 -2.61 9.81 -14.17
CA SER A 70 -2.35 8.95 -15.33
C SER A 70 -0.98 8.31 -15.24
N TYR A 71 -0.88 7.03 -15.55
CA TYR A 71 0.39 6.31 -15.67
C TYR A 71 0.54 5.73 -17.07
N TYR A 72 1.68 6.02 -17.70
CA TYR A 72 2.06 5.53 -19.02
C TYR A 72 3.15 4.46 -18.90
N THR A 73 3.04 3.38 -19.68
CA THR A 73 4.00 2.26 -19.65
C THR A 73 5.33 2.55 -20.33
N GLY A 74 5.44 3.66 -21.06
CA GLY A 74 6.65 3.99 -21.81
C GLY A 74 6.73 3.30 -23.18
N ILE A 75 7.67 3.76 -24.01
CA ILE A 75 8.00 3.11 -25.27
C ILE A 75 9.02 2.00 -25.02
N VAL A 76 8.57 0.74 -25.10
CA VAL A 76 9.45 -0.42 -25.20
C VAL A 76 9.32 -0.99 -26.62
N ARG A 77 10.46 -1.29 -27.26
CA ARG A 77 10.44 -1.83 -28.63
C ARG A 77 9.65 -3.14 -28.66
N GLU A 78 8.75 -3.25 -29.62
CA GLU A 78 7.91 -4.44 -29.86
C GLU A 78 6.87 -4.73 -28.77
N GLU A 79 6.66 -3.82 -27.82
CA GLU A 79 5.58 -3.91 -26.83
C GLU A 79 4.45 -2.91 -27.11
N GLU A 80 3.24 -3.29 -26.76
CA GLU A 80 2.07 -2.41 -26.78
C GLU A 80 2.19 -1.35 -25.69
N GLN A 81 1.70 -0.14 -25.99
CA GLN A 81 1.84 1.00 -25.08
C GLN A 81 0.50 1.33 -24.45
N TYR A 82 0.48 1.34 -23.12
CA TYR A 82 -0.73 1.53 -22.35
C TYR A 82 -0.66 2.77 -21.49
N CYS A 83 -1.82 3.38 -21.29
CA CYS A 83 -2.01 4.47 -20.36
C CYS A 83 -3.24 4.18 -19.49
N VAL A 84 -3.01 4.07 -18.18
CA VAL A 84 -4.05 3.85 -17.17
C VAL A 84 -4.34 5.19 -16.51
N SER A 85 -5.55 5.70 -16.68
CA SER A 85 -5.91 7.05 -16.24
C SER A 85 -7.16 7.06 -15.37
N LEU A 86 -7.09 7.76 -14.24
CA LEU A 86 -8.25 8.08 -13.42
C LEU A 86 -8.71 9.51 -13.71
N LEU A 87 -10.01 9.65 -13.89
CA LEU A 87 -10.70 10.93 -13.93
C LEU A 87 -11.20 11.25 -12.53
N LEU A 88 -10.76 12.36 -11.99
CA LEU A 88 -11.00 12.79 -10.63
C LEU A 88 -11.83 14.08 -10.63
N THR A 89 -12.53 14.32 -9.54
CA THR A 89 -13.15 15.63 -9.32
C THR A 89 -12.06 16.70 -9.17
N PRO A 90 -12.31 17.98 -9.54
CA PRO A 90 -11.31 19.05 -9.42
C PRO A 90 -10.76 19.27 -8.00
N SER A 91 -11.47 18.80 -6.97
CA SER A 91 -11.04 18.88 -5.57
C SER A 91 -10.04 17.80 -5.14
N GLU A 92 -9.89 16.74 -5.93
CA GLU A 92 -8.99 15.63 -5.61
C GLU A 92 -7.59 15.91 -6.16
N ASP A 93 -6.57 15.56 -5.37
CA ASP A 93 -5.16 15.63 -5.80
C ASP A 93 -4.78 14.34 -6.55
N PRO A 94 -4.42 14.43 -7.84
CA PRO A 94 -3.95 13.29 -8.62
C PRO A 94 -2.81 12.51 -7.98
N LYS A 95 -1.90 13.19 -7.27
CA LYS A 95 -0.71 12.56 -6.70
C LYS A 95 -1.04 11.50 -5.64
N MET A 96 -2.19 11.61 -4.97
CA MET A 96 -2.63 10.60 -3.99
C MET A 96 -2.83 9.21 -4.63
N TYR A 97 -3.03 9.15 -5.95
CA TYR A 97 -3.28 7.91 -6.68
C TYR A 97 -2.04 7.35 -7.37
N GLU A 98 -0.91 8.06 -7.40
CA GLU A 98 0.30 7.69 -8.14
C GLU A 98 0.81 6.29 -7.75
N ALA A 99 1.02 6.05 -6.46
CA ALA A 99 1.50 4.76 -5.96
C ALA A 99 0.51 3.61 -6.23
N ALA A 100 -0.79 3.89 -6.12
CA ALA A 100 -1.85 2.92 -6.35
C ALA A 100 -1.89 2.50 -7.82
N ILE A 101 -1.94 3.46 -8.74
CA ILE A 101 -1.94 3.22 -10.19
C ILE A 101 -0.65 2.49 -10.59
N THR A 102 0.52 2.97 -10.17
CA THR A 102 1.81 2.35 -10.49
C THR A 102 1.84 0.86 -10.11
N SER A 103 1.24 0.49 -8.98
CA SER A 103 1.23 -0.90 -8.52
C SER A 103 0.29 -1.84 -9.28
N VAL A 104 -0.68 -1.30 -10.03
CA VAL A 104 -1.66 -2.12 -10.78
C VAL A 104 -1.44 -2.11 -12.28
N VAL A 105 -0.62 -1.20 -12.81
CA VAL A 105 -0.35 -1.08 -14.25
C VAL A 105 0.17 -2.38 -14.83
N THR A 106 1.26 -2.97 -14.28
CA THR A 106 1.84 -4.20 -14.83
C THR A 106 0.90 -5.42 -14.75
N PRO A 107 0.22 -5.70 -13.62
CA PRO A 107 -0.83 -6.72 -13.58
C PRO A 107 -1.92 -6.48 -14.62
N LEU A 108 -2.41 -5.24 -14.75
CA LEU A 108 -3.49 -4.90 -15.67
C LEU A 108 -3.07 -5.08 -17.13
N THR A 109 -1.90 -4.59 -17.54
CA THR A 109 -1.42 -4.76 -18.92
C THR A 109 -1.13 -6.20 -19.27
N THR A 110 -0.70 -7.01 -18.30
CA THR A 110 -0.58 -8.47 -18.50
C THR A 110 -1.95 -9.10 -18.73
N ALA A 111 -2.96 -8.68 -17.98
CA ALA A 111 -4.33 -9.17 -18.13
C ALA A 111 -4.92 -8.80 -19.49
N VAL A 112 -4.63 -7.61 -20.02
CA VAL A 112 -5.07 -7.17 -21.35
C VAL A 112 -4.64 -8.13 -22.46
N VAL A 113 -3.44 -8.70 -22.37
CA VAL A 113 -2.92 -9.64 -23.37
C VAL A 113 -3.48 -11.05 -23.19
N ALA A 114 -3.81 -11.43 -21.95
CA ALA A 114 -4.16 -12.80 -21.59
C ALA A 114 -5.67 -13.09 -21.60
N LEU A 115 -6.51 -12.08 -21.44
CA LEU A 115 -7.95 -12.22 -21.20
C LEU A 115 -8.79 -11.86 -22.43
N THR A 116 -10.02 -12.38 -22.46
CA THR A 116 -11.05 -11.91 -23.41
C THR A 116 -11.60 -10.54 -22.99
N ASP A 117 -12.28 -9.82 -23.89
CA ASP A 117 -12.84 -8.48 -23.60
C ASP A 117 -13.78 -8.47 -22.38
N ALA A 118 -14.57 -9.53 -22.19
CA ALA A 118 -15.49 -9.64 -21.04
C ALA A 118 -14.73 -9.86 -19.73
N GLU A 119 -13.75 -10.77 -19.72
CA GLU A 119 -12.90 -11.04 -18.56
C GLU A 119 -12.02 -9.82 -18.21
N LEU A 120 -11.58 -9.08 -19.22
CA LEU A 120 -10.83 -7.84 -19.05
C LEU A 120 -11.70 -6.74 -18.41
N GLN A 121 -12.98 -6.65 -18.77
CA GLN A 121 -13.89 -5.69 -18.15
C GLN A 121 -14.04 -5.98 -16.64
N ASP A 122 -14.24 -7.24 -16.26
CA ASP A 122 -14.32 -7.65 -14.85
C ASP A 122 -13.00 -7.32 -14.10
N GLU A 123 -11.84 -7.59 -14.72
CA GLU A 123 -10.54 -7.25 -14.14
C GLU A 123 -10.31 -5.74 -14.01
N LEU A 124 -10.83 -4.93 -14.94
CA LEU A 124 -10.79 -3.48 -14.87
C LEU A 124 -11.66 -2.94 -13.74
N ASP A 125 -12.87 -3.47 -13.56
CA ASP A 125 -13.75 -3.12 -12.44
C ASP A 125 -13.09 -3.46 -11.10
N ASN A 126 -12.46 -4.64 -11.01
CA ASN A 126 -11.67 -5.05 -9.86
C ASN A 126 -10.46 -4.13 -9.62
N THR A 127 -9.71 -3.80 -10.67
CA THR A 127 -8.54 -2.92 -10.61
C THR A 127 -8.93 -1.52 -10.14
N TYR A 128 -10.03 -0.98 -10.66
CA TYR A 128 -10.56 0.32 -10.24
C TYR A 128 -10.86 0.36 -8.74
N ARG A 129 -11.55 -0.66 -8.23
CA ARG A 129 -11.84 -0.80 -6.79
C ARG A 129 -10.55 -0.89 -5.98
N ARG A 130 -9.56 -1.67 -6.44
CA ARG A 130 -8.26 -1.80 -5.78
C ARG A 130 -7.53 -0.46 -5.72
N ILE A 131 -7.52 0.33 -6.80
CA ILE A 131 -6.89 1.66 -6.78
C ILE A 131 -7.54 2.58 -5.76
N ILE A 132 -8.88 2.65 -5.74
CA ILE A 132 -9.61 3.49 -4.77
C ILE A 132 -9.25 3.10 -3.33
N ARG A 133 -9.19 1.80 -3.04
CA ARG A 133 -8.88 1.30 -1.70
C ARG A 133 -7.41 1.50 -1.32
N LEU A 134 -6.51 1.37 -2.30
CA LEU A 134 -5.08 1.68 -2.12
C LEU A 134 -4.86 3.17 -1.83
N ALA A 135 -5.55 4.06 -2.54
CA ALA A 135 -5.49 5.49 -2.29
C ALA A 135 -6.15 5.88 -0.95
N GLY A 136 -7.17 5.12 -0.53
CA GLY A 136 -7.86 5.27 0.74
C GLY A 136 -7.26 4.51 1.93
N MET A 137 -6.05 3.94 1.79
CA MET A 137 -5.42 3.15 2.85
C MET A 137 -5.24 3.98 4.13
N THR A 138 -5.53 3.36 5.27
CA THR A 138 -5.21 3.93 6.57
C THR A 138 -3.70 3.98 6.79
N ASP A 139 -3.23 4.86 7.67
CA ASP A 139 -1.80 4.93 8.02
C ASP A 139 -1.25 3.58 8.50
N GLU A 140 -2.06 2.77 9.20
CA GLU A 140 -1.70 1.41 9.60
C GLU A 140 -1.37 0.51 8.40
N SER A 141 -2.25 0.51 7.39
CA SER A 141 -2.07 -0.29 6.18
C SER A 141 -0.91 0.25 5.32
N ARG A 142 -0.75 1.58 5.24
CA ARG A 142 0.38 2.23 4.55
C ARG A 142 1.72 1.89 5.18
N LEU A 143 1.81 1.92 6.51
CA LEU A 143 2.99 1.52 7.28
C LEU A 143 3.31 0.03 7.09
N ALA A 144 2.29 -0.83 7.13
CA ALA A 144 2.46 -2.25 6.85
C ALA A 144 3.00 -2.50 5.43
N ARG A 145 2.47 -1.78 4.43
CA ARG A 145 2.96 -1.85 3.05
C ARG A 145 4.42 -1.43 2.94
N LEU A 146 4.79 -0.33 3.58
CA LEU A 146 6.18 0.14 3.66
C LEU A 146 7.11 -0.94 4.23
N PHE A 147 6.68 -1.62 5.31
CA PHE A 147 7.48 -2.68 5.92
C PHE A 147 7.48 -3.99 5.12
N SER A 148 6.42 -4.26 4.36
CA SER A 148 6.29 -5.48 3.55
C SER A 148 7.21 -5.46 2.32
N ASP A 149 7.47 -4.29 1.76
CA ASP A 149 8.39 -4.09 0.63
C ASP A 149 9.84 -4.36 1.07
N GLU A 150 10.57 -5.14 0.28
CA GLU A 150 11.91 -5.59 0.64
C GLU A 150 12.93 -4.45 0.63
N VAL A 151 12.87 -3.57 -0.38
CA VAL A 151 13.80 -2.45 -0.53
C VAL A 151 13.57 -1.45 0.60
N SER A 152 12.33 -1.08 0.85
CA SER A 152 11.91 -0.19 1.94
C SER A 152 12.29 -0.79 3.30
N ARG A 153 12.01 -2.08 3.54
CA ARG A 153 12.40 -2.75 4.78
C ARG A 153 13.90 -2.73 5.02
N ALA A 154 14.72 -2.83 3.97
CA ALA A 154 16.17 -2.78 4.09
C ALA A 154 16.69 -1.39 4.52
N VAL A 155 15.94 -0.32 4.27
CA VAL A 155 16.29 1.05 4.70
C VAL A 155 16.29 1.16 6.23
N PHE A 156 15.43 0.44 6.95
CA PHE A 156 15.34 0.51 8.41
C PHE A 156 16.68 0.18 9.10
N PRO A 157 17.31 -1.00 8.89
CA PRO A 157 18.64 -1.29 9.43
C PRO A 157 19.74 -0.31 9.02
N LYS A 158 19.61 0.35 7.87
CA LYS A 158 20.57 1.37 7.44
C LYS A 158 20.43 2.64 8.28
N LEU A 159 19.20 3.08 8.53
CA LEU A 159 18.90 4.28 9.32
C LEU A 159 19.04 4.07 10.84
N TRP A 160 18.96 2.83 11.34
CA TRP A 160 19.27 2.50 12.75
C TRP A 160 20.71 2.80 13.15
N LYS A 161 21.62 2.98 12.17
CA LYS A 161 23.03 3.31 12.39
C LYS A 161 23.29 4.82 12.52
N GLY A 162 22.25 5.64 12.40
CA GLY A 162 22.36 7.09 12.38
C GLY A 162 21.92 7.69 11.05
N GLY A 163 21.99 9.01 10.97
CA GLY A 163 21.67 9.72 9.74
C GLY A 163 22.61 9.33 8.58
N ILE A 164 22.12 9.50 7.36
CA ILE A 164 22.88 9.18 6.14
C ILE A 164 22.61 10.25 5.07
N SER A 165 23.62 10.59 4.26
CA SER A 165 23.39 11.46 3.09
C SER A 165 22.58 10.74 2.01
N LYS A 166 21.78 11.49 1.22
CA LYS A 166 20.99 10.90 0.14
C LYS A 166 21.88 10.18 -0.88
N GLU A 167 23.05 10.73 -1.19
CA GLU A 167 24.01 10.13 -2.12
C GLU A 167 24.54 8.79 -1.62
N GLU A 168 24.92 8.70 -0.34
CA GLU A 168 25.38 7.43 0.26
C GLU A 168 24.26 6.40 0.36
N LEU A 169 23.02 6.84 0.59
CA LEU A 169 21.85 5.97 0.57
C LEU A 169 21.59 5.44 -0.84
N GLU A 170 21.73 6.28 -1.87
CA GLU A 170 21.60 5.88 -3.28
C GLU A 170 22.62 4.82 -3.67
N GLU A 171 23.91 5.06 -3.35
CA GLU A 171 24.99 4.10 -3.62
C GLU A 171 24.73 2.77 -2.92
N TRP A 172 24.28 2.81 -1.66
CA TRP A 172 23.94 1.60 -0.93
C TRP A 172 22.74 0.86 -1.50
N LEU A 173 21.68 1.57 -1.90
CA LEU A 173 20.50 0.97 -2.53
C LEU A 173 20.84 0.33 -3.88
N LYS A 174 21.68 0.96 -4.70
CA LYS A 174 22.20 0.37 -5.96
C LYS A 174 22.92 -0.95 -5.69
N MET A 175 23.75 -1.01 -4.65
CA MET A 175 24.46 -2.24 -4.27
C MET A 175 23.52 -3.36 -3.81
N VAL A 176 22.48 -3.05 -3.03
CA VAL A 176 21.55 -4.05 -2.48
C VAL A 176 20.53 -4.51 -3.52
N THR A 177 20.07 -3.61 -4.38
CA THR A 177 19.04 -3.91 -5.41
C THR A 177 19.63 -4.44 -6.71
N GLY A 178 20.92 -4.19 -6.98
CA GLY A 178 21.56 -4.50 -8.26
C GLY A 178 21.11 -3.61 -9.42
N LEU A 179 20.34 -2.55 -9.14
CA LEU A 179 19.82 -1.64 -10.15
C LEU A 179 20.88 -0.59 -10.54
N PRO A 180 20.95 -0.20 -11.84
CA PRO A 180 21.90 0.81 -12.31
C PRO A 180 21.60 2.22 -11.77
N SER A 181 20.34 2.50 -11.45
CA SER A 181 19.86 3.74 -10.84
C SER A 181 18.72 3.45 -9.85
N VAL A 182 18.66 4.22 -8.78
CA VAL A 182 17.61 4.15 -7.76
C VAL A 182 17.23 5.57 -7.36
N SER A 183 15.94 5.89 -7.37
CA SER A 183 15.44 7.18 -6.88
C SER A 183 15.30 7.13 -5.36
N VAL A 184 16.22 7.78 -4.63
CA VAL A 184 16.16 7.88 -3.17
C VAL A 184 14.92 8.64 -2.71
N ASP A 185 14.54 9.70 -3.43
CA ASP A 185 13.35 10.50 -3.09
C ASP A 185 12.08 9.65 -3.16
N SER A 186 11.95 8.79 -4.16
CA SER A 186 10.79 7.90 -4.29
C SER A 186 10.73 6.85 -3.17
N ILE A 187 11.87 6.40 -2.66
CA ILE A 187 11.92 5.43 -1.55
C ILE A 187 11.69 6.11 -0.20
N ILE A 188 12.20 7.33 0.00
CA ILE A 188 12.14 8.05 1.27
C ILE A 188 10.83 8.84 1.45
N ALA A 189 10.19 9.30 0.38
CA ALA A 189 8.94 10.05 0.48
C ALA A 189 7.85 9.34 1.32
N PRO A 190 7.58 8.03 1.16
CA PRO A 190 6.64 7.32 2.03
C PRO A 190 7.04 7.32 3.52
N PHE A 191 8.35 7.28 3.83
CA PHE A 191 8.83 7.36 5.21
C PHE A 191 8.58 8.75 5.81
N GLU A 192 8.78 9.81 5.03
CA GLU A 192 8.54 11.18 5.48
C GLU A 192 7.05 11.46 5.67
N GLU A 193 6.22 11.04 4.72
CA GLU A 193 4.76 11.20 4.78
C GLU A 193 4.16 10.48 5.99
N LEU A 194 4.67 9.29 6.33
CA LEU A 194 4.24 8.52 7.50
C LEU A 194 4.96 8.94 8.80
N GLY A 195 5.81 9.98 8.74
CA GLY A 195 6.46 10.57 9.91
C GLY A 195 7.52 9.68 10.58
N LEU A 196 8.11 8.76 9.83
CA LEU A 196 9.21 7.89 10.28
C LEU A 196 10.56 8.60 10.21
N VAL A 197 10.76 9.44 9.19
CA VAL A 197 12.05 10.10 8.93
C VAL A 197 11.88 11.61 8.69
N LYS A 198 13.00 12.31 8.79
CA LYS A 198 13.16 13.71 8.39
C LYS A 198 14.37 13.86 7.50
N THR A 199 14.20 14.57 6.40
CA THR A 199 15.30 15.02 5.55
C THR A 199 15.69 16.46 5.91
N GLU A 200 16.97 16.70 6.19
CA GLU A 200 17.50 18.06 6.43
C GLU A 200 18.86 18.24 5.75
N TRP A 201 19.14 19.47 5.32
CA TRP A 201 20.48 19.87 4.87
C TRP A 201 21.40 20.03 6.09
N VAL A 202 22.60 19.45 6.03
CA VAL A 202 23.62 19.56 7.08
C VAL A 202 24.80 20.36 6.53
N ASP A 203 25.01 21.56 7.09
CA ASP A 203 25.92 22.57 6.54
C ASP A 203 27.39 22.10 6.51
N GLU A 204 27.85 21.47 7.59
CA GLU A 204 29.22 20.98 7.77
C GLU A 204 29.56 19.84 6.79
N ILE A 205 28.53 19.16 6.29
CA ILE A 205 28.65 18.04 5.33
C ILE A 205 28.39 18.54 3.92
N GLY A 206 27.62 19.62 3.77
CA GLY A 206 27.22 20.19 2.49
C GLY A 206 26.32 19.24 1.70
N ARG A 207 25.46 18.47 2.38
CA ARG A 207 24.57 17.48 1.78
C ARG A 207 23.23 17.42 2.48
N THR A 208 22.25 16.89 1.74
CA THR A 208 20.94 16.55 2.27
C THR A 208 20.99 15.17 2.93
N CYS A 209 20.63 15.08 4.19
CA CYS A 209 20.71 13.88 5.01
C CYS A 209 19.33 13.43 5.50
N VAL A 210 19.16 12.12 5.64
CA VAL A 210 17.93 11.46 6.10
C VAL A 210 18.15 10.92 7.50
N PHE A 211 17.23 11.23 8.41
CA PHE A 211 17.29 10.86 9.82
C PHE A 211 16.01 10.15 10.26
N MET A 212 16.14 8.99 10.91
CA MET A 212 14.99 8.30 11.51
C MET A 212 14.57 8.96 12.82
N ILE A 213 13.31 9.37 12.91
CA ILE A 213 12.73 10.00 14.11
C ILE A 213 11.74 9.09 14.86
N LYS A 214 11.16 8.13 14.15
CA LYS A 214 10.31 7.07 14.70
C LYS A 214 10.64 5.76 14.01
N ASP A 215 10.45 4.67 14.73
CA ASP A 215 10.58 3.33 14.19
C ASP A 215 9.24 2.60 14.22
N LEU A 216 9.19 1.47 13.55
CA LEU A 216 7.98 0.74 13.23
C LEU A 216 8.02 -0.67 13.81
N GLU A 217 6.92 -1.08 14.44
CA GLU A 217 6.72 -2.47 14.83
C GLU A 217 5.41 -3.00 14.26
N VAL A 218 5.50 -4.12 13.54
CA VAL A 218 4.35 -4.95 13.17
C VAL A 218 4.29 -6.12 14.15
N PHE A 219 3.13 -6.36 14.75
CA PHE A 219 2.97 -7.38 15.78
C PHE A 219 1.56 -7.95 15.80
N ARG A 220 1.41 -9.11 16.43
CA ARG A 220 0.12 -9.75 16.70
C ARG A 220 -0.32 -9.42 18.12
N ALA A 221 -1.55 -8.97 18.29
CA ALA A 221 -2.16 -8.67 19.58
C ALA A 221 -3.35 -9.62 19.84
N PRO A 222 -3.72 -9.85 21.11
CA PRO A 222 -4.96 -10.53 21.44
C PRO A 222 -6.18 -9.75 20.90
N PRO A 223 -7.15 -10.41 20.24
CA PRO A 223 -8.30 -9.76 19.62
C PRO A 223 -9.42 -9.50 20.66
N LEU A 224 -9.11 -8.73 21.71
CA LEU A 224 -9.96 -8.55 22.89
C LEU A 224 -11.38 -8.08 22.54
N VAL A 225 -11.50 -7.08 21.66
CA VAL A 225 -12.80 -6.51 21.24
C VAL A 225 -13.67 -7.58 20.57
N ALA A 226 -13.10 -8.34 19.63
CA ALA A 226 -13.82 -9.42 18.96
C ALA A 226 -14.19 -10.57 19.91
N MET A 227 -13.31 -10.90 20.88
CA MET A 227 -13.59 -11.90 21.92
C MET A 227 -14.71 -11.49 22.87
N GLU A 228 -14.79 -10.22 23.23
CA GLU A 228 -15.87 -9.67 24.05
C GLU A 228 -17.20 -9.66 23.28
N ALA A 229 -17.18 -9.15 22.04
CA ALA A 229 -18.36 -9.11 21.17
C ALA A 229 -18.90 -10.51 20.83
N ALA A 230 -18.02 -11.52 20.75
CA ALA A 230 -18.40 -12.90 20.47
C ALA A 230 -19.47 -13.44 21.44
N SER A 231 -19.42 -13.07 22.72
CA SER A 231 -20.40 -13.50 23.71
C SER A 231 -21.81 -12.95 23.49
N GLY A 232 -21.96 -11.86 22.71
CA GLY A 232 -23.26 -11.29 22.34
C GLY A 232 -23.82 -11.80 21.00
N VAL A 233 -23.00 -12.46 20.19
CA VAL A 233 -23.35 -12.87 18.80
C VAL A 233 -23.43 -14.40 18.66
N LEU A 234 -22.62 -15.12 19.43
CA LEU A 234 -22.49 -16.57 19.37
C LEU A 234 -23.20 -17.24 20.55
N ASP A 235 -23.49 -18.53 20.39
CA ASP A 235 -23.87 -19.38 21.52
C ASP A 235 -22.71 -19.54 22.53
N PRO A 236 -23.01 -19.78 23.82
CA PRO A 236 -21.99 -19.80 24.88
C PRO A 236 -20.87 -20.84 24.67
N GLU A 237 -21.21 -21.99 24.07
CA GLU A 237 -20.25 -23.08 23.81
C GLU A 237 -19.23 -22.66 22.75
N LEU A 238 -19.70 -22.16 21.59
CA LEU A 238 -18.82 -21.68 20.53
C LEU A 238 -18.01 -20.45 20.95
N ALA A 239 -18.59 -19.55 21.75
CA ALA A 239 -17.86 -18.42 22.30
C ALA A 239 -16.73 -18.85 23.25
N ALA A 240 -16.95 -19.89 24.06
CA ALA A 240 -15.92 -20.46 24.92
C ALA A 240 -14.83 -21.17 24.09
N GLU A 241 -15.23 -21.95 23.07
CA GLU A 241 -14.31 -22.63 22.16
C GLU A 241 -13.40 -21.64 21.41
N TYR A 242 -13.97 -20.53 20.91
CA TYR A 242 -13.22 -19.45 20.28
C TYR A 242 -12.19 -18.83 21.24
N LYS A 243 -12.58 -18.55 22.49
CA LYS A 243 -11.65 -18.01 23.50
C LYS A 243 -10.51 -18.96 23.79
N THR A 244 -10.80 -20.26 23.92
CA THR A 244 -9.77 -21.29 24.12
C THR A 244 -8.79 -21.32 22.94
N GLU A 245 -9.28 -21.32 21.71
CA GLU A 245 -8.45 -21.36 20.50
C GLU A 245 -7.53 -20.13 20.38
N VAL A 246 -8.02 -18.94 20.73
CA VAL A 246 -7.19 -17.72 20.77
C VAL A 246 -6.06 -17.87 21.80
N LEU A 247 -6.36 -18.37 22.99
CA LEU A 247 -5.36 -18.56 24.05
C LEU A 247 -4.32 -19.63 23.68
N GLU A 248 -4.75 -20.73 23.07
CA GLU A 248 -3.86 -21.77 22.54
C GLU A 248 -2.92 -21.18 21.48
N PHE A 249 -3.45 -20.44 20.51
CA PHE A 249 -2.64 -19.77 19.49
C PHE A 249 -1.59 -18.84 20.11
N LEU A 250 -1.99 -17.96 21.04
CA LEU A 250 -1.09 -16.99 21.66
C LEU A 250 -0.02 -17.64 22.55
N THR A 251 -0.28 -18.84 23.07
CA THR A 251 0.67 -19.60 23.91
C THR A 251 1.69 -20.35 23.05
N GLU A 252 1.28 -20.88 21.90
CA GLU A 252 2.14 -21.66 21.01
C GLU A 252 2.93 -20.81 20.01
N TRP A 253 2.38 -19.66 19.62
CA TRP A 253 2.98 -18.80 18.61
C TRP A 253 4.29 -18.19 19.08
N GLN A 254 5.27 -18.16 18.16
CA GLN A 254 6.56 -17.52 18.36
C GLN A 254 6.80 -16.50 17.25
N LYS A 255 7.16 -15.28 17.66
CA LYS A 255 7.52 -14.20 16.73
C LYS A 255 8.84 -14.55 16.03
N THR A 256 8.81 -14.62 14.69
CA THR A 256 10.02 -14.69 13.86
C THR A 256 10.08 -13.49 12.90
N PRO A 257 11.27 -13.16 12.35
CA PRO A 257 11.39 -12.14 11.32
C PRO A 257 10.49 -12.42 10.11
N GLU A 258 10.41 -13.69 9.69
CA GLU A 258 9.59 -14.13 8.55
C GLU A 258 8.09 -13.98 8.86
N ASP A 259 7.65 -14.29 10.09
CA ASP A 259 6.28 -14.04 10.52
C ASP A 259 5.94 -12.55 10.47
N THR A 260 6.86 -11.70 10.94
CA THR A 260 6.67 -10.23 10.97
C THR A 260 6.46 -9.66 9.56
N VAL A 261 7.26 -10.12 8.59
CA VAL A 261 7.10 -9.72 7.17
C VAL A 261 5.80 -10.28 6.61
N SER A 262 5.48 -11.54 6.91
CA SER A 262 4.26 -12.20 6.43
C SER A 262 2.99 -11.48 6.89
N VAL A 263 2.91 -11.07 8.16
CA VAL A 263 1.75 -10.34 8.66
C VAL A 263 1.68 -8.90 8.15
N ALA A 264 2.83 -8.28 7.86
CA ALA A 264 2.85 -6.98 7.19
C ALA A 264 2.26 -7.08 5.78
N GLN A 265 2.55 -8.16 5.03
CA GLN A 265 1.94 -8.42 3.73
C GLN A 265 0.42 -8.58 3.82
N VAL A 266 -0.09 -9.25 4.87
CA VAL A 266 -1.53 -9.35 5.12
C VAL A 266 -2.17 -7.97 5.31
N LEU A 267 -1.55 -7.07 6.07
CA LEU A 267 -2.08 -5.72 6.28
C LEU A 267 -1.91 -4.78 5.08
N ALA A 268 -0.94 -5.05 4.21
CA ALA A 268 -0.69 -4.30 2.99
C ALA A 268 -1.68 -4.62 1.87
N ASP A 269 -2.32 -5.79 1.92
CA ASP A 269 -3.35 -6.20 1.00
C ASP A 269 -4.73 -5.61 1.39
N PRO A 270 -5.38 -4.82 0.53
CA PRO A 270 -6.64 -4.16 0.87
C PRO A 270 -7.77 -5.13 1.23
N ASP A 271 -7.89 -6.25 0.52
CA ASP A 271 -8.94 -7.25 0.75
C ASP A 271 -8.78 -7.93 2.11
N CYS A 272 -7.55 -8.30 2.45
CA CYS A 272 -7.21 -8.81 3.77
C CYS A 272 -7.42 -7.75 4.85
N TYR A 273 -7.02 -6.49 4.62
CA TYR A 273 -7.15 -5.41 5.60
C TYR A 273 -8.61 -5.09 5.92
N ASP A 274 -9.48 -5.01 4.91
CA ASP A 274 -10.90 -4.70 5.13
C ASP A 274 -11.63 -5.87 5.78
N THR A 275 -11.31 -7.10 5.37
CA THR A 275 -11.82 -8.31 6.03
C THR A 275 -11.38 -8.36 7.50
N LEU A 276 -10.11 -8.08 7.79
CA LEU A 276 -9.58 -8.00 9.14
C LEU A 276 -10.26 -6.88 9.95
N SER A 277 -10.49 -5.72 9.33
CA SER A 277 -11.10 -4.55 9.97
C SER A 277 -12.52 -4.81 10.46
N GLU A 278 -13.31 -5.57 9.70
CA GLU A 278 -14.63 -6.02 10.18
C GLU A 278 -14.51 -7.07 11.28
N LEU A 279 -13.60 -8.05 11.15
CA LEU A 279 -13.39 -9.09 12.15
C LEU A 279 -12.84 -8.58 13.49
N ARG A 280 -12.16 -7.42 13.50
CA ARG A 280 -11.74 -6.74 14.74
C ARG A 280 -12.91 -6.33 15.62
N ARG A 281 -14.10 -6.13 15.05
CA ARG A 281 -15.30 -5.70 15.78
C ARG A 281 -16.06 -6.88 16.36
N ARG A 282 -16.25 -7.94 15.57
CA ARG A 282 -16.99 -9.15 15.96
C ARG A 282 -16.70 -10.31 15.01
N PRO A 283 -16.91 -11.57 15.44
CA PRO A 283 -17.02 -12.69 14.51
C PRO A 283 -18.14 -12.45 13.49
N ALA A 284 -17.92 -12.88 12.25
CA ALA A 284 -18.85 -12.67 11.14
C ALA A 284 -18.97 -13.92 10.27
N ASN A 285 -20.12 -14.12 9.64
CA ASN A 285 -20.26 -15.14 8.59
C ASN A 285 -19.79 -14.61 7.23
N ILE A 286 -19.40 -15.52 6.33
CA ILE A 286 -18.83 -15.14 5.03
C ILE A 286 -19.85 -14.36 4.18
N SER A 287 -21.12 -14.73 4.20
CA SER A 287 -22.18 -14.06 3.44
C SER A 287 -22.41 -12.60 3.89
N GLU A 288 -22.30 -12.33 5.19
CA GLU A 288 -22.36 -10.97 5.76
C GLU A 288 -21.15 -10.14 5.32
N LEU A 289 -19.95 -10.75 5.26
CA LEU A 289 -18.74 -10.08 4.78
C LEU A 289 -18.85 -9.74 3.28
N GLU A 290 -19.35 -10.65 2.45
CA GLU A 290 -19.61 -10.41 1.02
C GLU A 290 -20.57 -9.22 0.84
N ALA A 291 -21.67 -9.19 1.61
CA ALA A 291 -22.66 -8.13 1.53
C ALA A 291 -22.15 -6.77 2.06
N THR A 292 -21.30 -6.78 3.08
CA THR A 292 -20.84 -5.56 3.76
C THR A 292 -19.65 -4.92 3.04
N LEU A 293 -18.70 -5.72 2.59
CA LEU A 293 -17.42 -5.21 2.06
C LEU A 293 -17.48 -4.85 0.58
N GLY A 294 -18.48 -5.35 -0.17
CA GLY A 294 -18.55 -5.14 -1.62
C GLY A 294 -17.37 -5.74 -2.38
N ILE A 295 -16.61 -6.64 -1.74
CA ILE A 295 -15.52 -7.41 -2.34
C ILE A 295 -16.17 -8.55 -3.14
N PRO A 296 -15.76 -8.79 -4.40
CA PRO A 296 -16.36 -9.89 -5.14
C PRO A 296 -15.99 -11.25 -4.50
N PRO A 297 -16.85 -12.28 -4.63
CA PRO A 297 -16.74 -13.51 -3.83
C PRO A 297 -15.42 -14.27 -4.03
N LYS A 298 -14.80 -14.16 -5.20
CA LYS A 298 -13.54 -14.83 -5.51
C LYS A 298 -12.38 -14.20 -4.73
N GLU A 299 -12.29 -12.89 -4.75
CA GLU A 299 -11.28 -12.07 -4.10
C GLU A 299 -11.43 -12.17 -2.57
N LEU A 300 -12.66 -12.13 -2.05
CA LEU A 300 -12.89 -12.35 -0.62
C LEU A 300 -12.44 -13.75 -0.20
N LYS A 301 -12.72 -14.77 -1.01
CA LYS A 301 -12.27 -16.13 -0.72
C LYS A 301 -10.74 -16.23 -0.72
N GLU A 302 -10.06 -15.57 -1.65
CA GLU A 302 -8.59 -15.50 -1.70
C GLU A 302 -8.02 -14.79 -0.46
N ALA A 303 -8.61 -13.65 -0.07
CA ALA A 303 -8.25 -12.95 1.16
C ALA A 303 -8.42 -13.82 2.41
N ILE A 304 -9.54 -14.53 2.52
CA ILE A 304 -9.78 -15.49 3.62
C ILE A 304 -8.74 -16.61 3.62
N GLN A 305 -8.37 -17.16 2.45
CA GLN A 305 -7.32 -18.18 2.38
C GLN A 305 -5.97 -17.63 2.84
N THR A 306 -5.64 -16.39 2.46
CA THR A 306 -4.43 -15.70 2.91
C THR A 306 -4.43 -15.51 4.43
N LEU A 307 -5.53 -15.00 5.00
CA LEU A 307 -5.69 -14.85 6.44
C LEU A 307 -5.56 -16.19 7.19
N LYS A 308 -6.10 -17.28 6.64
CA LYS A 308 -5.97 -18.63 7.21
C LYS A 308 -4.55 -19.16 7.11
N LYS A 309 -3.90 -19.00 5.95
CA LYS A 309 -2.51 -19.42 5.69
C LYS A 309 -1.56 -18.82 6.73
N PHE A 310 -1.75 -17.55 7.07
CA PHE A 310 -0.95 -16.84 8.07
C PHE A 310 -1.53 -16.93 9.50
N ARG A 311 -2.44 -17.88 9.75
CA ARG A 311 -3.07 -18.15 11.06
C ARG A 311 -3.62 -16.89 11.73
N VAL A 312 -4.20 -15.97 10.95
CA VAL A 312 -4.85 -14.75 11.46
C VAL A 312 -6.29 -15.04 11.87
N VAL A 313 -6.97 -15.90 11.11
CA VAL A 313 -8.37 -16.26 11.34
C VAL A 313 -8.56 -17.78 11.43
N SER A 314 -9.59 -18.21 12.14
CA SER A 314 -10.13 -19.57 12.08
C SER A 314 -11.51 -19.57 11.42
N GLU A 315 -11.85 -20.69 10.75
CA GLU A 315 -13.16 -20.90 10.12
C GLU A 315 -13.87 -22.03 10.86
N LYS A 316 -15.07 -21.76 11.39
CA LYS A 316 -15.94 -22.80 11.98
C LYS A 316 -17.29 -22.81 11.32
N ARG A 317 -17.94 -23.98 11.32
CA ARG A 317 -19.29 -24.15 10.81
C ARG A 317 -20.28 -24.06 11.96
N ARG A 318 -21.30 -23.23 11.81
CA ARG A 318 -22.39 -23.07 12.76
C ARG A 318 -23.69 -23.50 12.11
N LYS A 319 -24.51 -24.25 12.84
CA LYS A 319 -25.87 -24.55 12.40
C LYS A 319 -26.76 -23.33 12.66
N GLY A 320 -27.26 -22.71 11.60
CA GLY A 320 -28.17 -21.58 11.68
C GLY A 320 -29.57 -21.99 12.18
N PRO A 321 -30.44 -21.01 12.46
CA PRO A 321 -31.81 -21.27 12.92
C PRO A 321 -32.64 -22.08 11.91
N SER A 322 -32.32 -21.98 10.62
CA SER A 322 -32.92 -22.72 9.51
C SER A 322 -32.47 -24.19 9.42
N GLY A 323 -31.46 -24.58 10.21
CA GLY A 323 -30.85 -25.90 10.16
C GLY A 323 -29.72 -26.07 9.13
N GLU A 324 -29.44 -25.03 8.33
CA GLU A 324 -28.31 -24.97 7.40
C GLU A 324 -27.00 -24.66 8.14
N PHE A 325 -25.86 -25.00 7.55
CA PHE A 325 -24.55 -24.74 8.14
C PHE A 325 -23.90 -23.50 7.50
N ASP A 326 -23.74 -22.45 8.29
CA ASP A 326 -23.04 -21.23 7.89
C ASP A 326 -21.57 -21.30 8.28
N LYS A 327 -20.71 -20.73 7.43
CA LYS A 327 -19.29 -20.58 7.72
C LYS A 327 -19.04 -19.25 8.41
N TRP A 328 -18.45 -19.32 9.60
CA TRP A 328 -18.09 -18.19 10.42
C TRP A 328 -16.58 -18.05 10.50
N LEU A 329 -16.12 -16.80 10.48
CA LEU A 329 -14.74 -16.44 10.67
C LEU A 329 -14.55 -15.80 12.04
N PHE A 330 -13.47 -16.22 12.69
CA PHE A 330 -13.08 -15.77 14.01
C PHE A 330 -11.65 -15.26 13.95
N LEU A 331 -11.39 -14.16 14.63
CA LEU A 331 -10.06 -13.56 14.64
C LEU A 331 -9.19 -14.26 15.68
N LEU A 332 -8.14 -14.98 15.29
CA LEU A 332 -7.23 -15.63 16.24
C LEU A 332 -6.28 -14.63 16.91
N ASN A 333 -5.88 -13.63 16.14
CA ASN A 333 -5.01 -12.54 16.57
C ASN A 333 -5.28 -11.31 15.73
N ASP A 334 -5.10 -10.16 16.33
CA ASP A 334 -5.22 -8.87 15.68
C ASP A 334 -3.84 -8.39 15.26
N ILE A 335 -3.54 -8.39 13.96
CA ILE A 335 -2.28 -7.83 13.45
C ILE A 335 -2.37 -6.31 13.57
N ARG A 336 -1.39 -5.69 14.22
CA ARG A 336 -1.31 -4.25 14.43
C ARG A 336 0.03 -3.70 14.00
N VAL A 337 0.00 -2.42 13.68
CA VAL A 337 1.20 -1.62 13.41
C VAL A 337 1.28 -0.48 14.40
N ARG A 338 2.45 -0.29 14.99
CA ARG A 338 2.71 0.81 15.93
C ARG A 338 3.99 1.52 15.56
N LEU A 339 3.93 2.85 15.58
CA LEU A 339 5.10 3.71 15.60
C LEU A 339 5.58 3.90 17.04
N PHE A 340 6.89 3.83 17.26
CA PHE A 340 7.48 4.06 18.56
C PHE A 340 8.74 4.91 18.47
N PHE A 341 9.10 5.57 19.57
CA PHE A 341 10.32 6.35 19.66
C PHE A 341 11.53 5.40 19.82
N PRO A 342 12.56 5.49 18.96
CA PRO A 342 13.60 4.47 18.91
C PRO A 342 14.71 4.69 19.95
N GLU A 343 14.36 4.51 21.22
CA GLU A 343 15.30 4.70 22.35
C GLU A 343 16.53 3.81 22.24
N TYR A 344 16.38 2.63 21.66
CA TYR A 344 17.40 1.58 21.66
C TYR A 344 18.68 1.93 20.91
N PHE A 345 18.65 2.84 19.90
CA PHE A 345 19.86 3.22 19.17
C PHE A 345 20.49 4.53 19.64
N LEU A 346 19.89 5.24 20.62
CA LEU A 346 20.49 6.44 21.22
C LEU A 346 21.88 6.14 21.81
N GLN A 347 22.02 4.99 22.48
CA GLN A 347 23.30 4.55 23.02
C GLN A 347 24.31 4.25 21.92
N THR A 348 23.87 3.70 20.79
CA THR A 348 24.72 3.43 19.62
C THR A 348 25.29 4.73 19.06
N LEU A 349 24.45 5.76 18.89
CA LEU A 349 24.88 7.07 18.39
C LEU A 349 25.97 7.69 19.28
N VAL A 350 25.79 7.63 20.60
CA VAL A 350 26.78 8.15 21.57
C VAL A 350 28.07 7.33 21.51
N THR A 351 27.95 6.00 21.48
CA THR A 351 29.13 5.10 21.42
C THR A 351 29.95 5.32 20.15
N ASP A 352 29.29 5.59 19.02
CA ASP A 352 29.99 5.83 17.77
C ASP A 352 30.71 7.18 17.77
N LEU A 353 30.11 8.21 18.38
CA LEU A 353 30.76 9.50 18.61
C LEU A 353 32.02 9.36 19.50
N GLU A 354 31.97 8.53 20.54
CA GLU A 354 33.13 8.24 21.40
C GLU A 354 34.29 7.54 20.67
N LYS A 355 33.99 6.75 19.63
CA LYS A 355 35.00 6.05 18.82
C LYS A 355 35.68 6.96 17.79
N THR A 356 35.00 8.01 17.34
CA THR A 356 35.52 8.96 16.34
C THR A 356 35.43 10.41 16.85
N PRO A 357 36.10 10.75 17.97
CA PRO A 357 35.94 12.05 18.62
C PRO A 357 36.47 13.23 17.78
N ASP A 358 37.38 12.97 16.84
CA ASP A 358 37.99 13.99 15.98
C ASP A 358 37.27 14.15 14.62
N ASP A 359 36.24 13.34 14.33
CA ASP A 359 35.47 13.43 13.08
C ASP A 359 34.32 14.43 13.23
N ILE A 360 34.58 15.67 12.80
CA ILE A 360 33.62 16.78 12.83
C ILE A 360 32.33 16.42 12.07
N LYS A 361 32.42 15.68 10.96
CA LYS A 361 31.24 15.33 10.16
C LYS A 361 30.37 14.30 10.88
N ALA A 362 31.00 13.28 11.47
CA ALA A 362 30.30 12.28 12.27
C ALA A 362 29.63 12.92 13.50
N MET A 363 30.34 13.83 14.18
CA MET A 363 29.81 14.58 15.31
C MET A 363 28.57 15.39 14.92
N GLU A 364 28.61 16.11 13.81
CA GLU A 364 27.48 16.92 13.37
C GLU A 364 26.27 16.07 12.95
N MET A 365 26.49 14.94 12.28
CA MET A 365 25.42 13.98 11.97
C MET A 365 24.69 13.51 13.24
N VAL A 366 25.46 13.14 14.26
CA VAL A 366 24.89 12.66 15.52
C VAL A 366 24.16 13.80 16.24
N HIS A 367 24.74 15.00 16.32
CA HIS A 367 24.08 16.16 16.91
C HIS A 367 22.75 16.50 16.24
N GLN A 368 22.73 16.53 14.91
CA GLN A 368 21.51 16.80 14.16
C GLN A 368 20.45 15.71 14.39
N HIS A 369 20.86 14.44 14.40
CA HIS A 369 19.96 13.33 14.68
C HIS A 369 19.37 13.42 16.09
N LEU A 370 20.20 13.68 17.11
CA LEU A 370 19.75 13.85 18.49
C LEU A 370 18.80 15.06 18.65
N ARG A 371 19.07 16.16 17.94
CA ARG A 371 18.17 17.33 17.90
C ARG A 371 16.80 16.93 17.37
N LEU A 372 16.75 16.24 16.24
CA LEU A 372 15.51 15.78 15.62
C LEU A 372 14.75 14.79 16.51
N LEU A 373 15.46 13.86 17.16
CA LEU A 373 14.86 12.91 18.10
C LEU A 373 14.26 13.63 19.31
N ARG A 374 14.96 14.61 19.89
CA ARG A 374 14.44 15.44 20.99
C ARG A 374 13.18 16.20 20.59
N ASP A 375 13.19 16.80 19.39
CA ASP A 375 12.07 17.64 18.93
C ASP A 375 10.82 16.78 18.59
N ASN A 376 11.01 15.49 18.33
CA ASN A 376 9.95 14.51 18.03
C ASN A 376 9.67 13.53 19.19
N PHE A 377 10.23 13.78 20.38
CA PHE A 377 9.99 12.93 21.56
C PHE A 377 8.51 12.96 21.96
N PRO A 378 7.88 11.81 22.27
CA PRO A 378 6.49 11.77 22.72
C PRO A 378 6.30 12.64 23.97
N ARG A 379 5.37 13.61 23.93
CA ARG A 379 5.04 14.47 25.07
C ARG A 379 3.94 13.92 25.94
#